data_AF-A0AAW4VXT1-F1
#
_entry.id   AF-A0AAW4VXT1-F1
#
_cell.length_a   1.000
_cell.length_b   1.000
_cell.length_c   1.000
_cell.angle_alpha   90.00
_cell.angle_beta   90.00
_cell.angle_gamma   90.00
#
_symmetry.space_group_name_H-M   'P 1'
#
loop_
_entity.id
_entity.type
_entity.pdbx_description
1 polymer ?
#
loop_
_entity_poly.entity_id
_entity_poly.type
_entity_poly.pdbx_seq_one_letter_code
_entity_poly.pdbx_strand_id
1 'polypeptide(L)' 'TLEEPPEYAVILLLTNNKDRLLETILSRCVCMSLGTVPEDQIRDYLKEHTQADEDMIEFAVSFSLGNLG' A
#
# COMPACT_ATOMS: atom_id res chain seq x y z
N THR A 1 -12.89 -22.68 -0.34
CA THR A 1 -13.73 -21.45 -0.33
C THR A 1 -12.99 -20.39 0.48
N LEU A 2 -13.54 -19.19 0.68
CA LEU A 2 -12.94 -18.21 1.61
C LEU A 2 -13.06 -18.67 3.07
N GLU A 3 -14.17 -19.34 3.39
CA GLU A 3 -14.51 -19.82 4.74
C GLU A 3 -13.81 -21.14 5.09
N GLU A 4 -13.48 -21.94 4.08
CA GLU A 4 -12.77 -23.21 4.20
C GLU A 4 -11.71 -23.26 3.08
N PRO A 5 -10.61 -22.51 3.21
CA PRO A 5 -9.48 -22.66 2.30
C PRO A 5 -8.78 -24.00 2.57
N PRO A 6 -8.12 -24.59 1.56
CA PRO A 6 -7.19 -25.70 1.81
C PRO A 6 -6.16 -25.32 2.88
N GLU A 7 -5.68 -26.28 3.67
CA GLU A 7 -4.74 -26.00 4.77
C GLU A 7 -3.45 -25.29 4.32
N TYR A 8 -3.05 -25.48 3.07
CA TYR A 8 -1.85 -24.87 2.49
C TYR A 8 -2.10 -23.48 1.88
N ALA A 9 -3.36 -23.03 1.79
CA ALA A 9 -3.71 -21.84 1.04
C ALA A 9 -3.70 -20.59 1.91
N VAL A 10 -3.01 -19.56 1.42
CA VAL A 10 -3.06 -18.20 1.95
C VAL A 10 -3.75 -17.31 0.91
N ILE A 11 -4.80 -16.60 1.32
CA ILE A 11 -5.56 -15.70 0.45
C ILE A 11 -5.26 -14.26 0.85
N LEU A 12 -4.77 -13.47 -0.11
CA LEU A 12 -4.56 -12.03 0.04
C LEU A 12 -5.56 -11.30 -0.85
N LEU A 13 -6.43 -10.49 -0.24
CA LEU A 13 -7.38 -9.65 -0.94
C LEU A 13 -6.91 -8.19 -0.87
N LEU A 14 -6.76 -7.56 -2.04
CA LEU A 14 -6.39 -6.15 -2.15
C LEU A 14 -7.58 -5.36 -2.70
N THR A 15 -7.89 -4.24 -2.06
CA THR A 15 -8.90 -3.30 -2.53
C THR A 15 -8.47 -1.88 -2.19
N ASN A 16 -8.76 -0.94 -3.08
CA ASN A 16 -8.60 0.49 -2.80
C ASN A 16 -9.80 1.08 -2.03
N ASN A 17 -10.88 0.31 -1.89
CA ASN A 17 -12.07 0.71 -1.14
C ASN A 17 -12.77 -0.51 -0.54
N LYS A 18 -12.65 -0.67 0.79
CA LYS A 18 -13.25 -1.80 1.52
C LYS A 18 -14.78 -1.79 1.50
N ASP A 19 -15.40 -0.63 1.39
CA ASP A 19 -16.85 -0.47 1.47
C ASP A 19 -17.56 -0.98 0.20
N ARG A 20 -16.78 -1.25 -0.87
CA ARG A 20 -17.29 -1.89 -2.10
C ARG A 20 -17.30 -3.42 -2.01
N LEU A 21 -16.70 -4.00 -0.98
CA LEU A 21 -16.72 -5.45 -0.77
C LEU A 21 -18.02 -5.86 -0.06
N LEU A 22 -18.49 -7.07 -0.38
CA LEU A 22 -19.65 -7.65 0.31
C LEU A 22 -19.31 -7.88 1.79
N GLU A 23 -20.28 -7.65 2.66
CA GLU A 23 -20.15 -7.89 4.11
C GLU A 23 -19.73 -9.34 4.43
N THR A 24 -20.17 -10.29 3.60
CA THR A 24 -19.80 -11.72 3.72
C THR A 24 -18.33 -12.01 3.46
N ILE A 25 -17.63 -11.15 2.71
CA ILE A 25 -16.18 -11.21 2.53
C ILE A 25 -15.51 -10.56 3.75
N LEU A 26 -15.99 -9.39 4.17
CA LEU A 26 -15.43 -8.64 5.30
C LEU A 26 -15.51 -9.42 6.62
N SER A 27 -16.59 -10.16 6.85
CA SER A 27 -16.76 -10.97 8.08
C SER A 27 -15.81 -12.17 8.18
N ARG A 28 -15.14 -12.54 7.08
CA ARG A 28 -14.25 -13.70 6.97
C ARG A 28 -12.77 -13.32 6.75
N CYS A 29 -12.48 -12.02 6.68
CA CYS A 29 -11.14 -11.51 6.40
C CYS A 29 -10.65 -10.64 7.55
N VAL A 30 -9.40 -10.83 7.94
CA VAL A 30 -8.70 -9.84 8.77
C VAL A 30 -8.43 -8.61 7.90
N CYS A 31 -9.01 -7.47 8.28
CA CYS A 31 -8.89 -6.23 7.53
C CYS A 31 -7.71 -5.41 8.03
N MET A 32 -6.74 -5.18 7.15
CA MET A 32 -5.60 -4.30 7.39
C MET A 32 -5.67 -3.10 6.43
N SER A 33 -5.48 -1.89 6.97
CA SER A 33 -5.37 -0.68 6.16
C SER A 33 -3.91 -0.33 5.95
N LEU A 34 -3.49 -0.16 4.69
CA LEU A 34 -2.17 0.34 4.36
C LEU A 34 -2.19 1.87 4.41
N GLY A 35 -1.30 2.44 5.23
CA GLY A 35 -1.14 3.88 5.35
C GLY A 35 -0.18 4.45 4.32
N THR A 36 -0.11 5.78 4.28
CA THR A 36 0.88 6.52 3.50
C THR A 36 2.25 6.48 4.16
N VAL A 37 3.31 6.56 3.35
CA VAL A 37 4.68 6.73 3.83
C VAL A 37 4.94 8.21 4.10
N PRO A 38 5.58 8.59 5.23
CA PRO A 38 5.95 9.97 5.49
C PRO A 38 6.89 10.54 4.43
N GLU A 39 6.71 11.81 4.06
CA GLU A 39 7.51 12.48 3.01
C GLU A 39 9.02 12.42 3.27
N ASP A 40 9.46 12.55 4.52
CA ASP A 40 10.88 12.47 4.87
C ASP A 40 11.47 11.08 4.54
N GLN A 41 10.71 10.01 4.76
CA GLN A 41 11.16 8.65 4.42
C GLN A 41 11.18 8.42 2.89
N ILE A 42 10.22 8.99 2.16
CA ILE A 42 10.20 8.95 0.69
C ILE A 42 11.41 9.70 0.13
N ARG A 43 11.70 10.86 0.69
CA ARG A 43 12.86 11.70 0.33
C ARG A 43 14.16 10.96 0.55
N ASP A 44 14.36 10.39 1.74
CA ASP A 44 15.56 9.63 2.08
C ASP A 44 15.72 8.42 1.14
N TYR A 45 14.64 7.68 0.89
CA TYR A 45 14.65 6.57 -0.03
C TYR A 45 15.07 6.98 -1.45
N LEU A 46 14.50 8.06 -1.99
CA LEU A 46 14.81 8.55 -3.34
C LEU A 46 16.26 9.03 -3.45
N LYS A 47 16.80 9.66 -2.41
CA LYS A 47 18.22 10.07 -2.34
C LYS A 47 19.17 8.87 -2.34
N GLU A 48 18.80 7.80 -1.64
CA GLU A 48 19.63 6.59 -1.56
C GLU A 48 19.55 5.71 -2.80
N HIS A 49 18.41 5.67 -3.48
CA HIS A 49 18.12 4.66 -4.51
C HIS A 49 18.05 5.22 -5.94
N THR A 50 18.18 6.53 -6.12
CA THR A 50 18.15 7.16 -7.45
C THR A 50 19.33 8.10 -7.67
N GLN A 51 19.55 8.50 -8.92
CA GLN A 51 20.53 9.53 -9.29
C GLN A 51 19.83 10.85 -9.67
N ALA A 52 18.57 11.01 -9.25
CA ALA A 52 17.80 12.21 -9.51
C ALA A 52 18.43 13.40 -8.77
N ASP A 53 18.29 14.59 -9.34
CA ASP A 53 18.67 15.82 -8.66
C ASP A 53 17.67 16.18 -7.56
N GLU A 54 18.07 17.09 -6.67
CA GLU A 54 17.26 17.49 -5.51
C GLU A 54 15.89 18.06 -5.95
N ASP A 55 15.85 18.85 -7.03
CA ASP A 55 14.61 19.45 -7.53
C ASP A 55 13.61 18.37 -7.98
N MET A 56 14.08 17.33 -8.68
CA MET A 56 13.26 16.20 -9.10
C MET A 56 12.80 15.36 -7.90
N ILE A 57 13.64 15.18 -6.89
CA ILE A 57 13.28 14.47 -5.65
C ILE A 57 12.18 15.24 -4.90
N GLU A 58 12.32 16.54 -4.71
CA GLU A 58 11.29 17.37 -4.06
C GLU A 58 9.97 17.36 -4.83
N PHE A 59 10.05 17.45 -6.15
CA PHE A 59 8.88 17.31 -7.01
C PHE A 59 8.20 15.94 -6.81
N ALA A 60 8.96 14.85 -6.83
CA ALA A 60 8.42 13.51 -6.64
C ALA A 60 7.80 13.32 -5.24
N VAL A 61 8.48 13.78 -4.18
CA VAL A 61 7.99 13.70 -2.79
C VAL A 61 6.66 14.44 -2.65
N SER A 62 6.59 15.70 -3.11
CA SER A 62 5.36 16.51 -3.01
C SER A 62 4.20 15.96 -3.83
N PHE A 63 4.48 15.26 -4.95
CA PHE A 63 3.46 14.65 -5.79
C PHE A 63 3.10 13.22 -5.38
N SER A 64 3.93 12.56 -4.55
CA SER A 64 3.76 11.16 -4.14
C SER A 64 2.46 10.91 -3.36
N LEU A 65 1.97 11.92 -2.63
CA LEU A 65 0.89 11.77 -1.65
C LEU A 65 1.16 10.62 -0.66
N GLY A 66 2.43 10.37 -0.35
CA GLY A 66 2.84 9.27 0.51
C GLY A 66 2.91 7.90 -0.18
N ASN A 67 2.77 7.84 -1.51
CA ASN A 67 2.98 6.64 -2.31
C ASN A 67 4.37 6.67 -2.97
N LEU A 68 5.23 5.73 -2.57
CA LEU A 68 6.61 5.63 -3.05
C LEU A 68 6.73 5.14 -4.52
N GLY A 69 5.68 4.53 -5.07
CA GLY A 69 5.64 3.96 -6.41
C GLY A 69 4.47 3.02 -6.61
#